data_AF-A0A9E3BZ25-F1
#
_entry.id   AF-A0A9E3BZ25-F1
#
_cell.length_a   1.000
_cell.length_b   1.000
_cell.length_c   1.000
_cell.angle_alpha   90.00
_cell.angle_beta   90.00
_cell.angle_gamma   90.00
#
_symmetry.space_group_name_H-M   'P 1'
#
loop_
_entity.id
_entity.type
_entity.pdbx_description
1 polymer ?
#
loop_
_entity_poly.entity_id
_entity_poly.type
_entity_poly.pdbx_seq_one_letter_code
_entity_poly.pdbx_strand_id
1 'polypeptide(L)'
;YGSPRDEHLVMPKDMAILVEMSNGFIPRLTRRLDFLHLPVPKDRSDDAYFAPLKDLKLPKDTTLYLGLVHFDDHRGDMLRAAAARKVVQAFGLSSECGWGRTDPERVPGLIAAHRQAMEKLGG
;
A
#
# COMPACT_ATOMS: atom_id res chain seq x y z
N TYR A 1 7.18 -7.54 -20.03
CA TYR A 1 6.72 -6.45 -19.15
C TYR A 1 5.92 -5.50 -20.02
N GLY A 2 4.61 -5.45 -19.82
CA GLY A 2 3.69 -4.71 -20.67
C GLY A 2 2.32 -4.71 -20.01
N SER A 3 1.54 -3.68 -20.30
CA SER A 3 0.12 -3.63 -20.00
C SER A 3 -0.63 -3.89 -21.31
N PRO A 4 -1.04 -5.13 -21.64
CA PRO A 4 -2.12 -5.33 -22.58
C PRO A 4 -3.44 -5.35 -21.80
N ARG A 5 -4.21 -4.27 -21.93
CA ARG A 5 -5.68 -4.24 -21.77
C ARG A 5 -6.30 -4.41 -20.38
N ASP A 6 -6.01 -3.52 -19.43
CA ASP A 6 -6.90 -3.18 -18.29
C ASP A 6 -7.63 -4.33 -17.54
N GLU A 7 -7.06 -5.54 -17.54
CA GLU A 7 -7.50 -6.66 -16.73
C GLU A 7 -6.27 -7.30 -16.08
N HIS A 8 -6.31 -7.34 -14.75
CA HIS A 8 -5.24 -7.88 -13.94
C HIS A 8 -5.13 -9.40 -14.09
N LEU A 9 -4.07 -9.87 -14.76
CA LEU A 9 -3.91 -11.27 -15.19
C LEU A 9 -3.89 -12.31 -14.03
N VAL A 10 -3.56 -11.92 -12.80
CA VAL A 10 -3.93 -12.60 -11.53
C VAL A 10 -3.73 -11.55 -10.44
N MET A 11 -4.80 -11.13 -9.75
CA MET A 11 -4.65 -10.33 -8.54
C MET A 11 -4.25 -11.23 -7.37
N PRO A 12 -3.26 -10.84 -6.54
CA PRO A 12 -2.98 -11.55 -5.31
C PRO A 12 -4.28 -11.70 -4.50
N LYS A 13 -4.54 -12.92 -4.02
CA LYS A 13 -5.68 -13.20 -3.16
C LYS A 13 -5.57 -12.40 -1.84
N ASP A 14 -4.35 -12.26 -1.36
CA ASP A 14 -3.96 -11.55 -0.14
C ASP A 14 -2.52 -11.01 -0.29
N MET A 15 -1.99 -10.40 0.77
CA MET A 15 -0.63 -9.86 0.78
C MET A 15 0.48 -10.91 0.99
N ALA A 16 0.19 -12.22 0.99
CA ALA A 16 1.19 -13.25 1.33
C ALA A 16 2.38 -13.24 0.37
N ILE A 17 2.14 -13.08 -0.94
CA ILE A 17 3.23 -13.01 -1.93
C ILE A 17 4.11 -11.77 -1.72
N LEU A 18 3.53 -10.64 -1.32
CA LEU A 18 4.27 -9.41 -1.03
C LEU A 18 5.17 -9.60 0.20
N VAL A 19 4.64 -10.28 1.23
CA VAL A 19 5.37 -10.63 2.46
C VAL A 19 6.48 -11.62 2.18
N GLU A 20 6.23 -12.66 1.39
CA GLU A 20 7.23 -13.65 0.97
C GLU A 20 8.39 -12.98 0.24
N MET A 21 8.09 -12.16 -0.78
CA MET A 21 9.11 -11.44 -1.54
C MET A 21 9.93 -10.52 -0.63
N SER A 22 9.26 -9.73 0.23
CA SER A 22 9.91 -8.80 1.17
C SER A 22 10.85 -9.54 2.12
N ASN A 23 10.37 -10.58 2.79
CA ASN A 23 11.16 -11.40 3.70
C ASN A 23 12.30 -12.14 2.98
N GLY A 24 12.14 -12.43 1.69
CA GLY A 24 13.16 -13.04 0.84
C GLY A 24 14.31 -12.08 0.52
N PHE A 25 14.04 -10.85 0.08
CA PHE A 25 15.12 -9.94 -0.34
C PHE A 25 15.71 -9.12 0.79
N ILE A 26 14.94 -8.74 1.83
CA ILE A 26 15.40 -7.84 2.90
C ILE A 26 16.72 -8.31 3.55
N PRO A 27 16.90 -9.59 3.94
CA PRO A 27 18.14 -10.05 4.56
C PRO A 27 19.37 -10.05 3.63
N ARG A 28 19.15 -9.91 2.31
CA ARG A 28 20.18 -9.96 1.27
C ARG A 28 20.59 -8.56 0.80
N LEU A 29 19.96 -7.50 1.32
CA LEU A 29 20.30 -6.13 0.97
C LEU A 29 21.68 -5.79 1.56
N THR A 30 22.58 -5.31 0.71
CA THR A 30 23.87 -4.74 1.12
C THR A 30 23.78 -3.26 1.50
N ARG A 31 22.62 -2.64 1.23
CA ARG A 31 22.31 -1.24 1.53
C ARG A 31 21.16 -1.18 2.53
N ARG A 32 21.10 -0.10 3.31
CA ARG A 32 20.00 0.15 4.25
C ARG A 32 18.68 0.28 3.47
N LEU A 33 17.62 -0.30 4.03
CA LEU A 33 16.25 -0.12 3.56
C LEU A 33 15.55 0.90 4.46
N ASP A 34 15.40 2.13 3.98
CA ASP A 34 14.69 3.17 4.74
C ASP A 34 13.18 3.00 4.66
N PHE A 35 12.68 2.65 3.47
CA PHE A 35 11.25 2.62 3.15
C PHE A 35 10.90 1.37 2.36
N LEU A 36 9.82 0.69 2.76
CA LEU A 36 9.19 -0.36 1.96
C LEU A 36 7.79 0.10 1.57
N HIS A 37 7.51 0.18 0.27
CA HIS A 37 6.15 0.41 -0.24
C HIS A 37 5.52 -0.91 -0.68
N LEU A 38 4.28 -1.16 -0.26
CA LEU A 38 3.47 -2.29 -0.71
C LEU A 38 2.14 -1.78 -1.32
N PRO A 39 1.81 -2.12 -2.58
CA PRO A 39 0.57 -1.69 -3.22
C PRO A 39 -0.64 -2.42 -2.66
N VAL A 40 -1.79 -1.74 -2.58
CA VAL A 40 -3.08 -2.33 -2.20
C VAL A 40 -4.14 -1.97 -3.25
N PRO A 41 -4.72 -2.96 -3.94
CA PRO A 41 -5.77 -2.74 -4.92
C PRO A 41 -6.98 -1.99 -4.34
N LYS A 42 -7.62 -1.15 -5.15
CA LYS A 42 -8.74 -0.29 -4.73
C LYS A 42 -9.90 -1.07 -4.09
N ASP A 43 -10.17 -2.27 -4.59
CA ASP A 43 -11.27 -3.14 -4.17
C ASP A 43 -10.97 -4.00 -2.93
N ARG A 44 -9.74 -3.95 -2.38
CA ARG A 44 -9.35 -4.70 -1.18
C ARG A 44 -9.49 -3.84 0.06
N SER A 45 -10.49 -4.13 0.88
CA SER A 45 -10.70 -3.52 2.20
C SER A 45 -11.02 -4.56 3.27
N ASP A 46 -10.93 -5.85 2.92
CA ASP A 46 -11.21 -6.98 3.78
C ASP A 46 -10.00 -7.35 4.66
N ASP A 47 -10.26 -7.75 5.90
CA ASP A 47 -9.21 -8.08 6.87
C ASP A 47 -8.34 -9.26 6.41
N ALA A 48 -8.92 -10.20 5.65
CA ALA A 48 -8.22 -11.38 5.16
C ALA A 48 -7.09 -11.02 4.18
N TYR A 49 -7.29 -10.00 3.34
CA TYR A 49 -6.26 -9.48 2.44
C TYR A 49 -5.00 -9.03 3.19
N PHE A 50 -5.18 -8.33 4.33
CA PHE A 50 -4.08 -7.77 5.13
C PHE A 50 -3.48 -8.76 6.13
N ALA A 51 -4.18 -9.84 6.48
CA ALA A 51 -3.77 -10.81 7.50
C ALA A 51 -2.32 -11.30 7.38
N PRO A 52 -1.75 -11.54 6.16
CA PRO A 52 -0.36 -11.96 6.01
C PRO A 52 0.68 -10.95 6.52
N LEU A 53 0.34 -9.66 6.62
CA LEU A 53 1.27 -8.62 7.10
C LEU A 53 1.81 -8.87 8.50
N LYS A 54 1.13 -9.69 9.33
CA LYS A 54 1.62 -10.12 10.65
C LYS A 54 2.98 -10.82 10.59
N ASP A 55 3.30 -11.43 9.45
CA ASP A 55 4.50 -12.22 9.22
C ASP A 55 5.61 -11.40 8.51
N LEU A 56 5.38 -10.11 8.24
CA LEU A 56 6.34 -9.22 7.60
C LEU A 56 7.49 -8.87 8.56
N LYS A 57 8.72 -9.16 8.14
CA LYS A 57 9.94 -8.96 8.94
C LYS A 57 10.69 -7.72 8.48
N LEU A 58 10.33 -6.58 9.05
CA LEU A 58 10.99 -5.30 8.78
C LEU A 58 12.17 -5.06 9.73
N PRO A 59 13.30 -4.52 9.23
CA PRO A 59 14.31 -3.90 10.08
C PRO A 59 13.70 -2.79 10.95
N LYS A 60 14.26 -2.56 12.15
CA LYS A 60 13.73 -1.57 13.10
C LYS A 60 13.65 -0.15 12.54
N ASP A 61 14.59 0.21 11.67
CA ASP A 61 14.68 1.56 11.10
C ASP A 61 13.98 1.67 9.72
N THR A 62 13.27 0.64 9.28
CA THR A 62 12.50 0.65 8.03
C THR A 62 11.06 1.07 8.28
N THR A 63 10.60 2.09 7.57
CA THR A 63 9.19 2.49 7.60
C THR A 63 8.40 1.79 6.48
N LEU A 64 7.30 1.14 6.85
CA LEU A 64 6.34 0.58 5.90
C LEU A 64 5.43 1.67 5.36
N TYR A 65 5.23 1.73 4.05
CA TYR A 65 4.20 2.52 3.38
C TYR A 65 3.21 1.59 2.69
N LEU A 66 1.93 1.75 3.01
CA LEU A 66 0.86 1.00 2.36
C LEU A 66 0.15 1.88 1.33
N GLY A 67 0.00 1.36 0.12
CA GLY A 67 -0.65 2.00 -1.03
C GLY A 67 -2.16 2.06 -0.91
N LEU A 68 -2.67 2.75 0.11
CA LEU A 68 -4.09 2.76 0.49
C LEU A 68 -4.88 3.92 -0.11
N VAL A 69 -4.22 4.94 -0.65
CA VAL A 69 -4.87 6.15 -1.19
C VAL A 69 -5.19 5.98 -2.67
N HIS A 70 -6.46 6.16 -3.02
CA HIS A 70 -6.96 6.05 -4.38
C HIS A 70 -7.66 7.34 -4.82
N PHE A 71 -7.62 7.65 -6.11
CA PHE A 71 -8.33 8.81 -6.66
C PHE A 71 -9.84 8.65 -6.42
N ASP A 72 -10.45 9.70 -5.87
CA ASP A 72 -11.88 9.83 -5.62
C ASP A 72 -12.46 8.63 -4.83
N ASP A 73 -11.76 8.19 -3.78
CA ASP A 73 -12.17 7.03 -2.96
C ASP A 73 -11.91 7.21 -1.46
N HIS A 74 -12.22 8.41 -0.95
CA HIS A 74 -11.95 8.75 0.45
C HIS A 74 -12.54 7.76 1.46
N ARG A 75 -13.74 7.22 1.18
CA ARG A 75 -14.37 6.21 2.05
C ARG A 75 -13.58 4.90 2.00
N GLY A 76 -13.19 4.45 0.82
CA GLY A 76 -12.37 3.25 0.66
C GLY A 76 -11.02 3.40 1.35
N ASP A 77 -10.38 4.57 1.23
CA ASP A 77 -9.05 4.83 1.83
C ASP A 77 -9.08 4.59 3.34
N MET A 78 -10.16 5.07 3.99
CA MET A 78 -10.40 4.87 5.41
C MET A 78 -10.66 3.40 5.77
N LEU A 79 -11.45 2.68 4.97
CA LEU A 79 -11.74 1.26 5.21
C LEU A 79 -10.46 0.42 5.09
N ARG A 80 -9.64 0.67 4.07
CA ARG A 80 -8.33 0.05 3.87
C ARG A 80 -7.38 0.30 5.02
N ALA A 81 -7.28 1.55 5.46
CA ALA A 81 -6.43 1.90 6.59
C ALA A 81 -6.91 1.26 7.91
N ALA A 82 -8.22 1.21 8.14
CA ALA A 82 -8.79 0.53 9.30
C ALA A 82 -8.50 -0.97 9.29
N ALA A 83 -8.65 -1.64 8.14
CA ALA A 83 -8.33 -3.06 7.98
C ALA A 83 -6.84 -3.34 8.21
N ALA A 84 -5.95 -2.54 7.61
CA ALA A 84 -4.50 -2.65 7.80
C ALA A 84 -4.08 -2.46 9.26
N ARG A 85 -4.67 -1.51 9.99
CA ARG A 85 -4.37 -1.21 11.40
C ARG A 85 -4.68 -2.34 12.36
N LYS A 86 -5.59 -3.25 12.00
CA LYS A 86 -5.86 -4.47 12.80
C LYS A 86 -4.66 -5.41 12.82
N VAL A 87 -3.76 -5.31 11.84
CA VAL A 87 -2.62 -6.23 11.67
C VAL A 87 -1.28 -5.53 11.93
N VAL A 88 -1.09 -4.31 11.42
CA VAL A 88 0.15 -3.53 11.58
C VAL A 88 -0.15 -2.17 12.18
N GLN A 89 0.43 -1.87 13.33
CA GLN A 89 0.14 -0.64 14.08
C GLN A 89 0.82 0.62 13.52
N ALA A 90 1.97 0.47 12.86
CA ALA A 90 2.76 1.58 12.35
C ALA A 90 3.04 1.43 10.85
N PHE A 91 2.49 2.34 10.05
CA PHE A 91 2.76 2.48 8.62
C PHE A 91 2.43 3.90 8.14
N GLY A 92 3.10 4.34 7.08
CA GLY A 92 2.75 5.53 6.31
C GLY A 92 1.74 5.23 5.20
N LEU A 93 1.09 6.28 4.70
CA LEU A 93 0.14 6.18 3.58
C LEU A 93 0.80 6.61 2.27
N SER A 94 0.45 5.91 1.20
CA SER A 94 0.79 6.29 -0.16
C SER A 94 -0.35 5.94 -1.12
N SER A 95 -0.25 6.38 -2.37
CA SER A 95 -1.05 5.78 -3.43
C SER A 95 -0.60 4.35 -3.73
N GLU A 96 -1.49 3.57 -4.34
CA GLU A 96 -1.20 2.20 -4.81
C GLU A 96 0.02 2.19 -5.75
N CYS A 97 0.09 3.14 -6.69
CA CYS A 97 1.17 3.26 -7.65
C CYS A 97 1.59 4.73 -7.84
N GLY A 98 2.68 4.94 -8.58
CA GLY A 98 3.14 6.27 -8.98
C GLY A 98 2.30 6.88 -10.10
N TRP A 99 2.32 8.21 -10.21
CA TRP A 99 1.44 8.97 -11.12
C TRP A 99 2.04 9.22 -12.51
N GLY A 100 3.14 8.57 -12.87
CA GLY A 100 3.88 8.86 -14.12
C GLY A 100 3.09 8.62 -15.42
N ARG A 101 1.96 7.90 -15.35
CA ARG A 101 1.02 7.68 -16.46
C ARG A 101 -0.41 8.15 -16.14
N THR A 102 -0.60 8.85 -15.02
CA THR A 102 -1.92 9.36 -14.60
C THR A 102 -2.22 10.66 -15.33
N ASP A 103 -3.51 10.91 -15.57
CA ASP A 103 -3.99 12.22 -16.02
C ASP A 103 -3.55 13.32 -15.04
N PRO A 104 -2.79 14.34 -15.49
CA PRO A 104 -2.33 15.44 -14.63
C PRO A 104 -3.45 16.15 -13.87
N GLU A 105 -4.67 16.21 -14.43
CA GLU A 105 -5.83 16.84 -13.77
C GLU A 105 -6.26 16.11 -12.50
N ARG A 106 -5.89 14.83 -12.34
CA ARG A 106 -6.17 14.03 -11.14
C ARG A 106 -5.17 14.26 -10.00
N VAL A 107 -3.99 14.80 -10.30
CA VAL A 107 -2.90 14.97 -9.31
C VAL A 107 -3.31 15.86 -8.14
N PRO A 108 -3.95 17.04 -8.34
CA PRO A 108 -4.45 17.84 -7.22
C PRO A 108 -5.41 17.07 -6.31
N GLY A 109 -6.32 16.27 -6.90
CA GLY A 109 -7.25 15.41 -6.16
C GLY A 109 -6.55 14.31 -5.35
N LEU A 110 -5.51 13.69 -5.93
CA LEU A 110 -4.69 12.68 -5.24
C LEU A 110 -3.90 13.27 -4.07
N ILE A 111 -3.33 14.48 -4.22
CA ILE A 111 -2.64 15.18 -3.13
C ILE A 111 -3.64 15.54 -2.02
N ALA A 112 -4.83 16.04 -2.39
CA ALA A 112 -5.89 16.32 -1.43
C ALA A 112 -6.35 15.06 -0.68
N ALA A 113 -6.45 13.92 -1.36
CA ALA A 113 -6.78 12.64 -0.74
C ALA A 113 -5.72 12.21 0.28
N HIS A 114 -4.41 12.38 -0.02
CA HIS A 114 -3.34 12.11 0.94
C HIS A 114 -3.47 12.96 2.20
N ARG A 115 -3.71 14.28 2.04
CA ARG A 115 -3.92 15.19 3.19
C ARG A 115 -5.09 14.72 4.06
N GLN A 116 -6.24 14.45 3.44
CA GLN A 116 -7.44 14.02 4.17
C GLN A 116 -7.24 12.69 4.89
N ALA A 117 -6.56 11.73 4.24
CA ALA A 117 -6.27 10.44 4.85
C ALA A 117 -5.33 10.61 6.05
N MET A 118 -4.31 11.47 5.95
CA MET A 118 -3.43 11.82 7.07
C MET A 118 -4.15 12.50 8.24
N GLU A 119 -5.05 13.45 7.97
CA GLU A 119 -5.82 14.13 9.02
C GLU A 119 -6.74 13.19 9.80
N LYS A 120 -7.32 12.20 9.12
CA LYS A 120 -8.28 11.28 9.73
C LYS A 120 -7.66 10.02 10.34
N LEU A 121 -6.43 9.67 9.93
CA LEU A 121 -5.71 8.48 10.38
C LEU A 121 -4.51 8.82 11.28
N GLY A 122 -4.13 10.09 11.37
CA GLY A 122 -3.03 10.59 12.20
C GLY A 122 -3.42 10.99 13.63
N GLY A 123 -4.67 10.75 14.04
CA GLY A 123 -5.13 10.80 15.43
C GLY A 123 -5.35 9.41 16.00
#